data_AF-X5G7R8-F1
#
_entry.id   AF-X5G7R8-F1
#
_cell.length_a   1.000
_cell.length_b   1.000
_cell.length_c   1.000
_cell.angle_alpha   90.00
_cell.angle_beta   90.00
_cell.angle_gamma   90.00
#
_symmetry.space_group_name_H-M   'P 1'
#
loop_
_entity.id
_entity.type
_entity.pdbx_description
1 polymer ?
#
loop_
_entity_poly.entity_id
_entity_poly.type
_entity_poly.pdbx_seq_one_letter_code
_entity_poly.pdbx_strand_id
1 'polypeptide(L)'
;VCLKCDQSDLFIIFSLLPFNCPRVPSTKRIGPHNYEIISILIGSLLGDGSMEKDGNGSRFAFYQEKTNGEYLLWLHQVISSLGYSKPEIPIIQTRKGTNGQIRYSYRFRTYTYSSFNWIYEEFYPNNGKLFLGL
;
A
#
# COMPACT_ATOMS: atom_id res chain seq x y z
N VAL A 1 -15.00 -15.70 -8.67
CA VAL A 1 -16.40 -16.02 -8.33
C VAL A 1 -16.83 -15.03 -7.27
N CYS A 2 -17.67 -14.06 -7.64
CA CYS A 2 -18.22 -13.04 -6.74
C CYS A 2 -19.52 -13.61 -6.18
N LEU A 3 -19.60 -13.85 -4.87
CA LEU A 3 -20.79 -14.41 -4.26
C LEU A 3 -21.87 -13.32 -4.18
N LYS A 4 -23.08 -13.70 -4.61
CA LYS A 4 -24.31 -12.91 -4.44
C LYS A 4 -24.53 -12.67 -2.94
N CYS A 5 -24.72 -11.42 -2.54
CA CYS A 5 -25.16 -11.06 -1.19
C CYS A 5 -26.70 -10.95 -1.18
N ASP A 6 -27.34 -11.75 -0.33
CA ASP A 6 -28.78 -11.73 -0.07
C ASP A 6 -29.19 -10.50 0.75
N GLN A 7 -30.42 -10.05 0.54
CA GLN A 7 -30.90 -8.69 0.73
C GLN A 7 -31.41 -8.36 2.17
N SER A 8 -30.96 -9.08 3.20
CA SER A 8 -31.45 -8.90 4.60
C SER A 8 -30.51 -8.16 5.56
N ASP A 9 -29.28 -7.83 5.17
CA ASP A 9 -28.29 -7.17 6.05
C ASP A 9 -28.29 -5.62 5.96
N LEU A 10 -29.40 -5.04 5.47
CA LEU A 10 -29.50 -3.68 4.94
C LEU A 10 -29.27 -2.53 5.95
N PHE A 11 -29.01 -2.79 7.24
CA PHE A 11 -28.77 -1.75 8.26
C PHE A 11 -27.35 -1.70 8.85
N ILE A 12 -26.47 -2.68 8.54
CA ILE A 12 -25.03 -2.60 8.87
C ILE A 12 -24.19 -2.13 7.65
N ILE A 13 -24.80 -2.05 6.47
CA ILE A 13 -24.13 -1.78 5.18
C ILE A 13 -24.13 -0.28 4.82
N PHE A 14 -23.64 0.58 5.71
CA PHE A 14 -23.14 1.91 5.28
C PHE A 14 -21.60 1.93 5.14
N SER A 15 -20.91 0.86 5.53
CA SER A 15 -19.44 0.81 5.60
C SER A 15 -18.75 -0.09 4.56
N LEU A 16 -19.49 -0.76 3.69
CA LEU A 16 -18.91 -1.75 2.75
C LEU A 16 -19.29 -1.44 1.29
N LEU A 17 -18.88 -0.27 0.79
CA LEU A 17 -18.41 -0.27 -0.60
C LEU A 17 -17.33 -1.35 -0.70
N PRO A 18 -17.21 -2.10 -1.81
CA PRO A 18 -16.13 -3.05 -1.99
C PRO A 18 -14.84 -2.23 -2.17
N PHE A 19 -14.29 -1.73 -1.06
CA PHE A 19 -13.02 -1.02 -0.99
C PHE A 19 -11.91 -1.84 -1.65
N ASN A 20 -12.12 -3.16 -1.71
CA ASN A 20 -11.06 -4.12 -1.83
C ASN A 20 -11.24 -5.20 -2.91
N CYS A 21 -12.10 -4.97 -3.89
CA CYS A 21 -12.11 -5.85 -5.06
C CYS A 21 -10.83 -5.62 -5.89
N PRO A 22 -10.07 -6.68 -6.23
CA PRO A 22 -9.00 -6.56 -7.21
C PRO A 22 -9.59 -6.10 -8.55
N ARG A 23 -8.80 -5.36 -9.34
CA ARG A 23 -9.18 -4.80 -10.65
C ARG A 23 -10.22 -3.66 -10.65
N VAL A 24 -10.30 -2.89 -9.55
CA VAL A 24 -11.03 -1.62 -9.51
C VAL A 24 -10.12 -0.46 -9.95
N PRO A 25 -10.56 0.43 -10.88
CA PRO A 25 -9.82 1.62 -11.28
C PRO A 25 -9.50 2.55 -10.10
N SER A 26 -8.34 3.21 -10.12
CA SER A 26 -7.88 4.09 -9.04
C SER A 26 -8.82 5.25 -8.74
N THR A 27 -9.50 5.79 -9.77
CA THR A 27 -10.48 6.88 -9.63
C THR A 27 -11.76 6.46 -8.93
N LYS A 28 -12.11 5.17 -8.96
CA LYS A 28 -13.30 4.60 -8.30
C LYS A 28 -12.98 4.07 -6.90
N ARG A 29 -11.70 3.93 -6.54
CA ARG A 29 -11.26 3.60 -5.19
C ARG A 29 -11.31 4.85 -4.32
N ILE A 30 -12.48 5.10 -3.74
CA ILE A 30 -12.67 6.10 -2.70
C ILE A 30 -12.50 5.37 -1.36
N GLY A 31 -11.40 5.65 -0.66
CA GLY A 31 -11.09 5.04 0.63
C GLY A 31 -11.47 5.96 1.78
N PRO A 32 -12.11 5.45 2.86
CA PRO A 32 -12.18 6.17 4.12
C PRO A 32 -10.78 6.17 4.74
N HIS A 33 -9.97 7.16 4.39
CA HIS A 33 -8.62 7.28 4.91
C HIS A 33 -8.67 7.73 6.37
N ASN A 34 -8.58 6.77 7.28
CA ASN A 34 -8.39 7.05 8.70
C ASN A 34 -7.06 7.84 8.89
N TYR A 35 -7.06 8.80 9.81
CA TYR A 35 -5.86 9.53 10.19
C TYR A 35 -4.71 8.60 10.57
N GLU A 36 -4.99 7.51 11.31
CA GLU A 36 -3.96 6.55 11.74
C GLU A 36 -3.26 5.88 10.57
N ILE A 37 -4.01 5.45 9.54
CA ILE A 37 -3.41 4.80 8.37
C ILE A 37 -2.61 5.80 7.55
N ILE A 38 -3.11 7.04 7.38
CA ILE A 38 -2.35 8.09 6.70
C ILE A 38 -1.03 8.36 7.46
N SER A 39 -1.07 8.49 8.78
CA SER A 39 0.13 8.72 9.60
C SER A 39 1.15 7.59 9.47
N ILE A 40 0.71 6.32 9.45
CA ILE A 40 1.59 5.17 9.22
C ILE A 40 2.20 5.23 7.82
N LEU A 41 1.40 5.53 6.79
CA LEU A 41 1.85 5.57 5.39
C LEU A 41 2.85 6.72 5.16
N ILE A 42 2.56 7.92 5.68
CA ILE A 42 3.44 9.09 5.60
C ILE A 42 4.71 8.86 6.41
N GLY A 43 4.60 8.36 7.65
CA GLY A 43 5.76 8.03 8.48
C GLY A 43 6.67 7.00 7.81
N SER A 44 6.08 5.99 7.18
CA SER A 44 6.84 5.02 6.40
C SER A 44 7.49 5.65 5.16
N LEU A 45 6.80 6.58 4.49
CA LEU A 45 7.35 7.32 3.35
C LEU A 45 8.52 8.23 3.75
N LEU A 46 8.53 8.78 4.97
CA LEU A 46 9.65 9.56 5.48
C LEU A 46 10.89 8.71 5.77
N GLY A 47 10.70 7.42 6.09
CA GLY A 47 11.80 6.46 6.21
C GLY A 47 12.15 5.79 4.87
N ASP A 48 12.11 4.46 4.88
CA ASP A 48 12.50 3.61 3.75
C ASP A 48 11.38 3.38 2.71
N GLY A 49 10.18 3.89 2.99
CA GLY A 49 9.04 3.79 2.08
C GLY A 49 9.23 4.62 0.82
N SER A 50 8.55 4.19 -0.24
CA SER A 50 8.50 4.90 -1.51
C SER A 50 7.08 4.96 -2.05
N MET A 51 6.79 5.91 -2.92
CA MET A 51 5.56 5.91 -3.70
C MET A 51 5.87 5.75 -5.19
N GLU A 52 4.98 5.03 -5.88
CA GLU A 52 5.01 4.83 -7.32
C GLU A 52 3.76 5.48 -7.92
N LYS A 53 3.92 6.23 -9.01
CA LYS A 53 2.79 6.73 -9.82
C LYS A 53 2.39 5.66 -10.84
N ASP A 54 1.11 5.33 -10.91
CA ASP A 54 0.55 4.31 -11.79
C ASP A 54 -0.71 4.85 -12.49
N GLY A 55 -0.50 5.43 -13.67
CA GLY A 55 -1.53 6.15 -14.42
C GLY A 55 -2.10 7.33 -13.61
N ASN A 56 -3.42 7.33 -13.41
CA ASN A 56 -4.15 8.40 -12.72
C ASN A 56 -4.10 8.33 -11.19
N GLY A 57 -3.40 7.35 -10.61
CA GLY A 57 -3.30 7.21 -9.16
C GLY A 57 -1.89 6.93 -8.68
N SER A 58 -1.72 6.94 -7.38
CA SER A 58 -0.45 6.64 -6.71
C SER A 58 -0.62 5.45 -5.76
N ARG A 59 0.47 4.73 -5.52
CA ARG A 59 0.52 3.61 -4.58
C ARG A 59 1.78 3.68 -3.72
N PHE A 60 1.69 3.22 -2.49
CA PHE A 60 2.84 3.04 -1.63
C PHE A 60 3.52 1.72 -1.97
N ALA A 61 4.85 1.74 -2.01
CA ALA A 61 5.71 0.60 -2.24
C ALA A 61 6.70 0.47 -1.09
N PHE A 62 6.63 -0.68 -0.43
CA PHE A 62 7.48 -1.04 0.69
C PHE A 62 8.48 -2.10 0.25
N TYR A 63 9.74 -1.88 0.59
CA TYR A 63 10.84 -2.76 0.26
C TYR A 63 11.81 -2.81 1.43
N GLN A 64 12.06 -4.00 1.98
CA GLN A 64 13.07 -4.20 3.01
C GLN A 64 13.82 -5.52 2.81
N GLU A 65 15.09 -5.53 3.20
CA GLU A 65 15.89 -6.75 3.27
C GLU A 65 15.51 -7.59 4.50
N LYS A 66 15.85 -8.88 4.49
CA LYS A 66 15.41 -9.86 5.50
C LYS A 66 15.64 -9.45 6.95
N THR A 67 16.69 -8.69 7.23
CA THR A 67 17.07 -8.27 8.59
C THR A 67 15.92 -7.59 9.33
N ASN A 68 15.05 -6.85 8.62
CA ASN A 68 13.86 -6.19 9.18
C ASN A 68 12.55 -6.78 8.63
N GLY A 69 12.57 -8.03 8.16
CA GLY A 69 11.45 -8.65 7.47
C GLY A 69 10.18 -8.80 8.31
N GLU A 70 10.34 -9.06 9.61
CA GLU A 70 9.21 -9.22 10.54
C GLU A 70 8.38 -7.93 10.67
N TYR A 71 9.06 -6.78 10.73
CA TYR A 71 8.39 -5.47 10.72
C TYR A 71 7.60 -5.27 9.42
N LEU A 72 8.19 -5.60 8.28
CA LEU A 72 7.50 -5.46 6.99
C LEU A 72 6.28 -6.37 6.89
N LEU A 73 6.33 -7.57 7.48
CA LEU A 73 5.21 -8.50 7.54
C LEU A 73 4.11 -8.00 8.49
N TRP A 74 4.47 -7.47 9.66
CA TRP A 74 3.53 -6.81 10.56
C TRP A 74 2.82 -5.63 9.88
N LEU A 75 3.59 -4.78 9.20
CA LEU A 75 3.04 -3.62 8.47
C LEU A 75 2.11 -4.08 7.34
N HIS A 76 2.47 -5.13 6.60
CA HIS A 76 1.59 -5.74 5.60
C HIS A 76 0.28 -6.25 6.22
N GLN A 77 0.34 -6.93 7.37
CA GLN A 77 -0.84 -7.43 8.07
C GLN A 77 -1.78 -6.29 8.47
N VAL A 78 -1.25 -5.20 9.04
CA VAL A 78 -2.04 -4.01 9.39
C VAL A 78 -2.71 -3.42 8.14
N ILE A 79 -1.93 -3.12 7.10
CA ILE A 79 -2.42 -2.47 5.87
C ILE A 79 -3.42 -3.37 5.12
N SER A 80 -3.18 -4.67 5.05
CA SER A 80 -4.07 -5.62 4.35
C SER A 80 -5.37 -5.86 5.11
N SER A 81 -5.34 -5.91 6.45
CA SER A 81 -6.54 -6.06 7.28
C SER A 81 -7.53 -4.88 7.13
N LEU A 82 -7.00 -3.67 6.93
CA LEU A 82 -7.77 -2.47 6.63
C LEU A 82 -8.18 -2.38 5.14
N GLY A 83 -7.70 -3.31 4.33
CA GLY A 83 -8.02 -3.45 2.92
C GLY A 83 -7.23 -2.54 1.97
N TYR A 84 -6.08 -2.04 2.36
CA TYR A 84 -5.25 -1.18 1.50
C TYR A 84 -4.30 -1.97 0.62
N SER A 85 -4.10 -3.26 0.91
CA SER A 85 -3.25 -4.16 0.13
C SER A 85 -3.92 -5.51 -0.03
N LYS A 86 -3.32 -6.34 -0.88
CA LYS A 86 -3.71 -7.73 -1.07
C LYS A 86 -3.53 -8.51 0.23
N PRO A 87 -4.45 -9.41 0.58
CA PRO A 87 -4.34 -10.23 1.79
C PRO A 87 -3.25 -11.30 1.67
N GLU A 88 -2.78 -11.61 0.46
CA GLU A 88 -1.71 -12.58 0.27
C GLU A 88 -0.38 -12.08 0.84
N ILE A 89 0.33 -12.96 1.55
CA ILE A 89 1.63 -12.68 2.15
C ILE A 89 2.63 -12.25 1.06
N PRO A 90 3.46 -11.22 1.30
CA PRO A 90 4.45 -10.75 0.33
C PRO A 90 5.42 -11.85 -0.09
N ILE A 91 5.61 -12.00 -1.40
CA ILE A 91 6.56 -12.98 -1.94
C ILE A 91 7.98 -12.53 -1.61
N ILE A 92 8.76 -13.43 -0.99
CA ILE A 92 10.18 -13.23 -0.72
C ILE A 92 10.95 -13.27 -2.05
N GLN A 93 11.58 -12.15 -2.40
CA GLN A 93 12.42 -12.05 -3.57
C GLN A 93 13.87 -12.33 -3.21
N THR A 94 14.48 -13.26 -3.95
CA THR A 94 15.89 -13.62 -3.84
C THR A 94 16.72 -12.78 -4.80
N ARG A 95 17.75 -12.10 -4.30
CA ARG A 95 18.72 -11.36 -5.12
C ARG A 95 20.13 -11.89 -4.87
N LYS A 96 20.89 -12.06 -5.94
CA LYS A 96 22.33 -12.32 -5.84
C LYS A 96 23.03 -11.01 -5.48
N GLY A 97 23.62 -10.96 -4.30
CA GLY A 97 24.47 -9.88 -3.85
C GLY A 97 25.86 -9.96 -4.46
N THR A 98 26.66 -8.93 -4.19
CA THR A 98 28.09 -8.91 -4.49
C THR A 98 28.76 -10.10 -3.80
N ASN A 99 29.67 -10.78 -4.50
CA ASN A 99 30.41 -11.96 -4.02
C ASN A 99 29.56 -13.23 -3.81
N GLY A 100 28.43 -13.38 -4.51
CA GLY A 100 27.65 -14.62 -4.52
C GLY A 100 26.77 -14.84 -3.28
N GLN A 101 26.69 -13.86 -2.37
CA GLN A 101 25.79 -13.92 -1.22
C GLN A 101 24.33 -13.85 -1.69
N ILE A 102 23.46 -14.68 -1.11
CA ILE A 102 22.03 -14.67 -1.42
C ILE A 102 21.33 -13.75 -0.42
N ARG A 103 20.74 -12.65 -0.92
CA ARG A 103 19.93 -11.72 -0.14
C ARG A 103 18.46 -11.97 -0.36
N TYR A 104 17.69 -11.93 0.71
CA TYR A 104 16.24 -12.05 0.66
C TYR A 104 15.62 -10.69 0.95
N SER A 105 14.61 -10.33 0.17
CA SER A 105 13.90 -9.07 0.35
C SER A 105 12.40 -9.28 0.28
N TYR A 106 11.68 -8.55 1.12
CA TYR A 106 10.23 -8.52 1.13
C TYR A 106 9.78 -7.28 0.36
N ARG A 107 8.75 -7.44 -0.48
CA ARG A 107 8.15 -6.34 -1.21
C ARG A 107 6.65 -6.49 -1.29
N PHE A 108 5.93 -5.45 -0.88
CA PHE A 108 4.50 -5.34 -1.12
C PHE A 108 4.13 -3.91 -1.49
N ARG A 109 2.91 -3.75 -1.99
CA ARG A 109 2.38 -2.45 -2.40
C ARG A 109 0.95 -2.32 -1.92
N THR A 110 0.52 -1.09 -1.69
CA THR A 110 -0.90 -0.79 -1.59
C THR A 110 -1.55 -0.91 -2.97
N TYR A 111 -2.87 -0.93 -3.01
CA TYR A 111 -3.58 -0.61 -4.24
C TYR A 111 -3.31 0.83 -4.67
N THR A 112 -3.63 1.10 -5.93
CA THR A 112 -3.49 2.43 -6.53
C THR A 112 -4.71 3.27 -6.23
N TYR A 113 -4.52 4.43 -5.61
CA TYR A 113 -5.57 5.38 -5.25
C TYR A 113 -5.30 6.74 -5.89
N SER A 114 -6.31 7.36 -6.52
CA SER A 114 -6.19 8.76 -6.96
C SER A 114 -6.13 9.72 -5.77
N SER A 115 -6.72 9.35 -4.64
CA SER A 115 -6.68 10.13 -3.39
C SER A 115 -5.30 10.15 -2.71
N PHE A 116 -4.33 9.37 -3.17
CA PHE A 116 -2.93 9.46 -2.74
C PHE A 116 -2.08 10.38 -3.65
N ASN A 117 -2.67 10.97 -4.68
CA ASN A 117 -1.93 11.82 -5.62
C ASN A 117 -1.32 13.04 -4.93
N TRP A 118 -2.05 13.68 -4.02
CA TRP A 118 -1.55 14.86 -3.29
C TRP A 118 -0.30 14.52 -2.44
N ILE A 119 -0.26 13.33 -1.82
CA ILE A 119 0.91 12.87 -1.05
C ILE A 119 2.09 12.67 -2.01
N TYR A 120 1.84 12.06 -3.17
CA TYR A 120 2.89 11.86 -4.16
C TYR A 120 3.45 13.20 -4.66
N GLU A 121 2.59 14.16 -4.98
CA GLU A 121 2.96 15.47 -5.50
C GLU A 121 3.80 16.26 -4.49
N GLU A 122 3.48 16.15 -3.20
CA GLU A 122 4.25 16.80 -2.13
C GLU A 122 5.66 16.22 -1.96
N PHE A 123 5.80 14.88 -2.06
CA PHE A 123 7.08 14.21 -1.85
C PHE A 123 7.93 14.09 -3.13
N TYR A 124 7.33 14.25 -4.32
CA TYR A 124 8.00 14.04 -5.60
C TYR A 124 7.69 15.15 -6.65
N PRO A 125 7.85 16.44 -6.32
CA PRO A 125 7.48 17.55 -7.22
C PRO A 125 8.27 17.56 -8.54
N ASN A 126 9.49 16.98 -8.57
CA ASN A 126 10.39 16.96 -9.74
C ASN A 126 10.79 15.53 -10.16
N ASN A 127 9.95 14.52 -9.93
CA ASN A 127 10.27 13.09 -10.15
C ASN A 127 11.45 12.53 -9.33
N GLY A 128 11.99 13.32 -8.40
CA GLY A 128 12.94 12.90 -7.35
C GLY A 128 12.30 13.09 -5.97
N LYS A 129 12.56 12.14 -5.05
CA LYS A 129 12.07 12.23 -3.66
C LYS A 129 12.69 13.47 -3.01
N LEU A 130 11.90 14.50 -2.76
CA LEU A 130 12.33 15.74 -2.14
C LEU A 130 11.75 15.76 -0.74
N PHE A 131 12.63 15.73 0.27
CA PHE A 131 12.21 16.01 1.64
C PHE A 131 12.14 17.52 1.79
N LEU A 132 10.95 18.09 1.69
CA LEU A 132 10.71 19.44 2.20
C LEU A 132 10.86 19.34 3.73
N GLY A 133 11.99 19.83 4.23
CA GLY A 133 12.14 20.09 5.66
C GLY A 133 11.15 21.18 6.03
N LEU A 134 10.02 20.78 6.61
CA LEU A 134 9.13 21.65 7.36
C LEU A 134 9.80 22.06 8.67
#